data_AF-A0YA42-F1
#
_entry.id   AF-A0YA42-F1
#
_cell.length_a   1.000
_cell.length_b   1.000
_cell.length_c   1.000
_cell.angle_alpha   90.00
_cell.angle_beta   90.00
_cell.angle_gamma   90.00
#
_symmetry.space_group_name_H-M   'P 1'
#
loop_
_entity.id
_entity.type
_entity.pdbx_description
1 polymer ?
#
loop_
_entity_poly.entity_id
_entity_poly.type
_entity_poly.pdbx_seq_one_letter_code
_entity_poly.pdbx_strand_id
1 'polypeptide(L)'
;MIRHRGFTLVEMIAVIILLSILTVSIIPRFTSRDGFAEYAVRDQLMSAFRLSQQRAMYDGSGNCYRLNIDATGFGSQRQGVYFGPVGEIEFSGDYGGIAISPAAAIYFDGLGNTFSGDCGGTPLTDMTTLTILPSGIQLGIYSVGYVKAL
;
A
#
# COMPACT_ATOMS: atom_id res chain seq x y z
N MET A 1 51.10 23.22 22.34
CA MET A 1 50.69 22.06 23.17
C MET A 1 49.25 22.29 23.60
N ILE A 2 48.29 21.65 22.93
CA ILE A 2 46.85 21.87 23.19
C ILE A 2 46.47 21.07 24.44
N ARG A 3 46.16 21.76 25.52
CA ARG A 3 45.77 21.15 26.80
C ARG A 3 44.28 20.81 26.72
N HIS A 4 43.97 19.53 26.50
CA HIS A 4 42.60 19.03 26.62
C HIS A 4 42.14 19.21 28.07
N ARG A 5 41.16 20.10 28.28
CA ARG A 5 40.44 20.18 29.56
C ARG A 5 39.46 19.01 29.58
N GLY A 6 39.62 18.10 30.52
CA GLY A 6 38.66 17.02 30.76
C GLY A 6 37.31 17.58 31.20
N PHE A 7 36.24 16.88 30.85
CA PHE A 7 34.87 17.16 31.29
C PHE A 7 34.77 17.05 32.82
N THR A 8 33.99 17.93 33.46
CA THR A 8 33.75 17.82 34.91
C THR A 8 32.72 16.72 35.21
N LEU A 9 32.76 16.15 36.42
CA LEU A 9 31.81 15.10 36.84
C LEU A 9 30.35 15.57 36.73
N VAL A 10 30.09 16.81 37.13
CA VAL A 10 28.75 17.43 37.04
C VAL A 10 28.30 17.56 35.57
N GLU A 11 29.22 17.90 34.68
CA GLU A 11 28.96 18.04 33.25
C GLU A 11 28.61 16.68 32.61
N MET A 12 29.28 15.61 33.02
CA MET A 12 28.95 14.25 32.55
C MET A 12 27.56 13.81 33.02
N ILE A 13 27.20 14.09 34.28
CA ILE A 13 25.86 13.77 34.80
C ILE A 13 24.79 14.55 34.03
N ALA A 14 25.01 15.85 33.78
CA ALA A 14 24.09 16.68 33.01
C ALA A 14 23.90 16.13 31.58
N VAL A 15 24.98 15.71 30.91
CA VAL A 15 24.90 15.11 29.57
C VAL A 15 24.13 13.79 29.58
N ILE A 16 24.35 12.90 30.56
CA ILE A 16 23.63 11.63 30.65
C ILE A 16 22.13 11.86 30.87
N ILE A 17 21.76 12.85 31.70
CA ILE A 17 20.35 13.21 31.92
C ILE A 17 19.72 13.74 30.62
N LEU A 18 20.41 14.64 29.92
CA LEU A 18 19.94 15.17 28.63
C LEU A 18 19.78 14.07 27.58
N LEU A 19 20.75 13.16 27.47
CA LEU A 19 20.67 12.02 26.56
C LEU A 19 19.49 11.10 26.91
N SER A 20 19.20 10.89 28.19
CA SER A 20 18.08 10.04 28.62
C SER A 20 16.74 10.61 28.16
N ILE A 21 16.52 11.92 28.38
CA ILE A 21 15.29 12.61 27.98
C ILE A 21 15.15 12.60 26.44
N LEU A 22 16.24 12.85 25.73
CA LEU A 22 16.27 12.85 24.28
C LEU A 22 15.97 11.46 23.71
N THR A 23 16.51 10.42 24.33
CA THR A 23 16.34 9.03 23.89
C THR A 23 14.88 8.60 23.99
N VAL A 24 14.21 8.88 25.11
CA VAL A 24 12.79 8.52 25.32
C VAL A 24 11.86 9.26 24.34
N SER A 25 12.20 10.48 23.94
CA SER A 25 11.37 11.28 23.02
C SER A 25 11.60 10.95 21.54
N ILE A 26 12.83 10.58 21.16
CA ILE A 26 13.18 10.35 19.74
C ILE A 26 12.95 8.90 19.31
N ILE A 27 13.21 7.88 20.16
CA ILE A 27 13.10 6.46 19.77
C ILE A 27 11.72 6.09 19.19
N PRO A 28 10.58 6.48 19.81
CA PRO A 28 9.27 6.13 19.27
C PRO A 28 9.03 6.70 17.87
N ARG A 29 9.58 7.90 17.58
CA ARG A 29 9.44 8.56 16.28
C ARG A 29 10.18 7.84 15.15
N PHE A 30 11.28 7.16 15.46
CA PHE A 30 12.06 6.38 14.48
C PHE A 30 11.48 4.98 14.24
N THR A 31 10.79 4.40 15.21
CA THR A 31 10.23 3.04 15.13
C THR A 31 8.78 2.98 14.65
N SER A 32 8.03 4.08 14.69
CA SER A 32 6.60 4.09 14.33
C SER A 32 6.30 4.04 12.82
N ARG A 33 7.28 3.79 11.94
CA ARG A 33 7.05 3.83 10.47
C ARG A 33 6.30 2.62 9.93
N ASP A 34 6.46 1.45 10.56
CA ASP A 34 6.01 0.12 10.09
C ASP A 34 4.48 -0.12 10.17
N GLY A 35 3.69 0.94 10.19
CA GLY A 35 2.22 0.83 10.13
C GLY A 35 1.59 1.88 9.23
N PHE A 36 2.14 3.10 9.18
CA PHE A 36 1.55 4.18 8.38
C PHE A 36 1.64 3.90 6.89
N ALA A 37 2.73 3.29 6.43
CA ALA A 37 2.92 2.98 5.01
C ALA A 37 1.92 1.92 4.53
N GLU A 38 1.62 0.92 5.35
CA GLU A 38 0.69 -0.17 5.06
C GLU A 38 -0.76 0.34 5.01
N TYR A 39 -1.15 1.23 5.92
CA TYR A 39 -2.46 1.89 5.85
C TYR A 39 -2.56 2.81 4.63
N ALA A 40 -1.48 3.53 4.27
CA ALA A 40 -1.45 4.34 3.06
C ALA A 40 -1.58 3.48 1.79
N VAL A 41 -0.86 2.36 1.71
CA VAL A 41 -0.97 1.39 0.61
C VAL A 41 -2.39 0.82 0.53
N ARG A 42 -3.00 0.47 1.66
CA ARG A 42 -4.40 0.00 1.71
C ARG A 42 -5.36 1.00 1.10
N ASP A 43 -5.26 2.26 1.52
CA ASP A 43 -6.17 3.31 1.09
C ASP A 43 -5.94 3.66 -0.40
N GLN A 44 -4.68 3.67 -0.85
CA GLN A 44 -4.32 3.80 -2.26
C GLN A 44 -4.86 2.65 -3.10
N LEU A 45 -4.73 1.41 -2.64
CA LEU A 45 -5.25 0.22 -3.30
C LEU A 45 -6.77 0.28 -3.45
N MET A 46 -7.50 0.67 -2.39
CA MET A 46 -8.94 0.91 -2.48
C MET A 46 -9.28 2.01 -3.49
N SER A 47 -8.47 3.07 -3.57
CA SER A 47 -8.68 4.16 -4.54
C SER A 47 -8.43 3.71 -5.98
N ALA A 48 -7.39 2.90 -6.23
CA ALA A 48 -7.07 2.35 -7.54
C ALA A 48 -8.15 1.36 -8.01
N PHE A 49 -8.66 0.54 -7.09
CA PHE A 49 -9.80 -0.33 -7.34
C PHE A 49 -11.03 0.47 -7.78
N ARG A 50 -11.42 1.50 -7.02
CA ARG A 50 -12.57 2.35 -7.36
C ARG A 50 -12.36 3.07 -8.70
N LEU A 51 -11.15 3.53 -8.96
CA LEU A 51 -10.81 4.18 -10.23
C LEU A 51 -10.98 3.23 -11.43
N SER A 52 -10.47 2.00 -11.32
CA SER A 52 -10.59 1.00 -12.39
C SER A 52 -12.04 0.58 -12.64
N GLN A 53 -12.80 0.34 -11.56
CA GLN A 53 -14.24 0.07 -11.63
C GLN A 53 -15.02 1.22 -12.29
N GLN A 54 -14.82 2.46 -11.83
CA GLN A 54 -15.52 3.62 -12.38
C GLN A 54 -15.18 3.84 -13.86
N ARG A 55 -13.91 3.67 -14.25
CA ARG A 55 -13.52 3.80 -15.66
C ARG A 55 -14.17 2.73 -16.55
N ALA A 56 -14.27 1.50 -16.06
CA ALA A 56 -14.99 0.43 -16.78
C ALA A 56 -16.46 0.80 -17.00
N MET A 57 -17.13 1.32 -15.97
CA MET A 57 -18.53 1.74 -16.03
C MET A 57 -18.75 2.96 -16.95
N TYR A 58 -17.79 3.89 -17.01
CA TYR A 58 -17.90 5.08 -17.85
C TYR A 58 -17.60 4.84 -19.33
N ASP A 59 -16.60 4.02 -19.66
CA ASP A 59 -16.22 3.80 -21.06
C ASP A 59 -17.29 2.95 -21.79
N GLY A 60 -17.87 1.94 -21.13
CA GLY A 60 -18.96 1.12 -21.66
C GLY A 60 -18.66 0.35 -22.95
N SER A 61 -17.45 0.49 -23.50
CA SER A 61 -17.08 0.12 -24.88
C SER A 61 -16.30 -1.20 -25.01
N GLY A 62 -16.32 -2.04 -23.99
CA GLY A 62 -15.65 -3.35 -24.00
C GLY A 62 -14.12 -3.30 -23.86
N ASN A 63 -13.54 -2.12 -23.58
CA ASN A 63 -12.14 -2.03 -23.19
C ASN A 63 -11.95 -2.61 -21.81
N CYS A 64 -11.02 -3.56 -21.72
CA CYS A 64 -10.83 -4.32 -20.49
C CYS A 64 -9.99 -3.54 -19.48
N TYR A 65 -10.66 -3.01 -18.45
CA TYR A 65 -10.02 -2.35 -17.31
C TYR A 65 -9.70 -3.36 -16.23
N ARG A 66 -8.49 -3.27 -15.67
CA ARG A 66 -8.06 -4.16 -14.59
C ARG A 66 -7.27 -3.41 -13.53
N LEU A 67 -7.29 -3.93 -12.32
CA LEU A 67 -6.31 -3.63 -11.29
C LEU A 67 -5.27 -4.75 -11.32
N ASN A 68 -4.03 -4.39 -11.66
CA ASN A 68 -2.90 -5.32 -11.62
C ASN A 68 -2.20 -5.20 -10.27
N ILE A 69 -1.93 -6.33 -9.63
CA ILE A 69 -1.19 -6.43 -8.37
C ILE A 69 -0.14 -7.53 -8.56
N ASP A 70 1.12 -7.17 -8.43
CA ASP A 70 2.24 -8.09 -8.56
C ASP A 70 3.26 -7.88 -7.43
N ALA A 71 4.46 -8.45 -7.58
CA ALA A 71 5.51 -8.34 -6.58
C ALA A 71 6.20 -6.97 -6.58
N THR A 72 6.06 -6.19 -7.66
CA THR A 72 6.71 -4.89 -7.83
C THR A 72 5.80 -3.73 -7.45
N GLY A 73 4.49 -3.91 -7.52
CA GLY A 73 3.54 -2.86 -7.19
C GLY A 73 2.10 -3.22 -7.49
N PHE A 74 1.28 -2.17 -7.57
CA PHE A 74 -0.08 -2.27 -8.05
C PHE A 74 -0.51 -1.02 -8.82
N GLY A 75 -1.46 -1.17 -9.73
CA GLY A 75 -1.99 -0.03 -10.46
C GLY A 75 -3.14 -0.40 -11.39
N SER A 76 -3.93 0.61 -11.74
CA SER A 76 -5.01 0.46 -12.71
C SER A 76 -4.43 0.40 -14.12
N GLN A 77 -4.80 -0.62 -14.88
CA GLN A 77 -4.32 -0.87 -16.24
C GLN A 77 -5.45 -0.99 -17.24
N ARG A 78 -5.18 -0.53 -18.46
CA ARG A 78 -6.00 -0.75 -19.65
C ARG A 78 -5.09 -1.34 -20.72
N GLN A 79 -5.41 -2.55 -21.18
CA GLN A 79 -4.60 -3.27 -22.18
C GLN A 79 -3.10 -3.37 -21.80
N GLY A 80 -2.80 -3.57 -20.51
CA GLY A 80 -1.43 -3.69 -20.00
C GLY A 80 -0.70 -2.37 -19.77
N VAL A 81 -1.31 -1.23 -20.06
CA VAL A 81 -0.74 0.10 -19.80
C VAL A 81 -1.36 0.70 -18.54
N TYR A 82 -0.52 1.13 -17.60
CA TYR A 82 -0.97 1.81 -16.39
C TYR A 82 -1.60 3.17 -16.70
N PHE A 83 -2.70 3.50 -16.03
CA PHE A 83 -3.41 4.76 -16.19
C PHE A 83 -3.88 5.32 -14.85
N GLY A 84 -4.20 6.61 -14.84
CA GLY A 84 -4.63 7.33 -13.64
C GLY A 84 -3.66 8.46 -13.31
N PRO A 85 -3.90 9.22 -12.24
CA PRO A 85 -3.05 10.36 -11.90
C PRO A 85 -1.64 9.94 -11.47
N VAL A 86 -1.46 8.70 -11.00
CA VAL A 86 -0.19 8.20 -10.44
C VAL A 86 0.40 6.99 -11.15
N GLY A 87 -0.31 6.37 -12.11
CA GLY A 87 0.17 5.17 -12.80
C GLY A 87 0.27 3.95 -11.87
N GLU A 88 1.44 3.31 -11.84
CA GLU A 88 1.77 2.21 -10.93
C GLU A 88 2.33 2.75 -9.61
N ILE A 89 1.89 2.15 -8.50
CA ILE A 89 2.47 2.37 -7.18
C ILE A 89 3.45 1.23 -6.93
N GLU A 90 4.73 1.55 -6.96
CA GLU A 90 5.82 0.60 -6.76
C GLU A 90 6.06 0.34 -5.26
N PHE A 91 6.33 -0.90 -4.89
CA PHE A 91 6.78 -1.32 -3.55
C PHE A 91 8.27 -1.04 -3.34
N SER A 92 8.64 0.22 -3.55
CA SER A 92 10.00 0.75 -3.44
C SER A 92 10.01 2.05 -2.64
N GLY A 93 11.20 2.51 -2.23
CA GLY A 93 11.35 3.73 -1.45
C GLY A 93 10.56 3.68 -0.14
N ASP A 94 9.61 4.60 0.01
CA ASP A 94 8.75 4.72 1.20
C ASP A 94 7.82 3.51 1.41
N TYR A 95 7.57 2.71 0.36
CA TYR A 95 6.80 1.46 0.43
C TYR A 95 7.67 0.20 0.39
N GLY A 96 8.99 0.35 0.52
CA GLY A 96 9.92 -0.78 0.52
C GLY A 96 9.63 -1.75 1.67
N GLY A 97 9.52 -3.05 1.34
CA GLY A 97 9.22 -4.10 2.32
C GLY A 97 7.73 -4.43 2.48
N ILE A 98 6.84 -3.65 1.85
CA ILE A 98 5.41 -3.98 1.76
C ILE A 98 5.18 -4.94 0.58
N ALA A 99 4.28 -5.90 0.78
CA ALA A 99 3.83 -6.78 -0.30
C ALA A 99 2.32 -7.02 -0.19
N ILE A 100 1.68 -7.31 -1.31
CA ILE A 100 0.29 -7.78 -1.35
C ILE A 100 0.29 -9.24 -1.81
N SER A 101 -0.37 -10.09 -1.03
CA SER A 101 -0.48 -11.52 -1.33
C SER A 101 -1.95 -11.99 -1.31
N PRO A 102 -2.40 -12.78 -2.29
CA PRO A 102 -1.66 -13.19 -3.49
C PRO A 102 -1.55 -12.04 -4.52
N ALA A 103 -0.58 -12.15 -5.45
CA ALA A 103 -0.60 -11.38 -6.67
C ALA A 103 -1.86 -11.71 -7.48
N ALA A 104 -2.51 -10.70 -8.05
CA ALA A 104 -3.81 -10.86 -8.68
C ALA A 104 -4.05 -9.79 -9.75
N ALA A 105 -4.78 -10.18 -10.80
CA ALA A 105 -5.34 -9.24 -11.77
C ALA A 105 -6.87 -9.29 -11.64
N ILE A 106 -7.47 -8.18 -11.19
CA ILE A 106 -8.91 -8.06 -11.02
C ILE A 106 -9.46 -7.22 -12.16
N TYR A 107 -10.31 -7.83 -12.98
CA TYR A 107 -10.92 -7.21 -14.16
C TYR A 107 -12.30 -6.68 -13.84
N PHE A 108 -12.72 -5.64 -14.57
CA PHE A 108 -14.03 -5.01 -14.40
C PHE A 108 -14.80 -4.97 -15.70
N ASP A 109 -16.09 -5.30 -15.65
CA ASP A 109 -17.03 -5.05 -16.74
C ASP A 109 -17.65 -3.64 -16.68
N GLY A 110 -18.46 -3.30 -17.69
CA GLY A 110 -19.17 -2.02 -17.74
C GLY A 110 -20.29 -1.86 -16.69
N LEU A 111 -20.60 -2.91 -15.94
CA LEU A 111 -21.58 -2.90 -14.84
C LEU A 111 -20.88 -2.82 -13.47
N GLY A 112 -19.55 -2.89 -13.43
CA GLY A 112 -18.73 -2.85 -12.22
C GLY A 112 -18.55 -4.21 -11.55
N ASN A 113 -18.95 -5.32 -12.17
CA ASN A 113 -18.68 -6.67 -11.67
C ASN A 113 -17.21 -7.03 -11.87
N THR A 114 -16.70 -7.92 -11.02
CA THR A 114 -15.30 -8.32 -10.99
C THR A 114 -15.07 -9.70 -11.57
N PHE A 115 -13.95 -9.86 -12.29
CA PHE A 115 -13.55 -11.09 -12.97
C PHE A 115 -12.05 -11.37 -12.74
N SER A 116 -11.64 -12.64 -12.82
CA SER A 116 -10.28 -13.08 -12.46
C SER A 116 -9.36 -13.41 -13.66
N GLY A 117 -9.86 -13.37 -14.89
CA GLY A 117 -9.09 -13.73 -16.10
C GLY A 117 -9.12 -12.69 -17.21
N ASP A 118 -10.27 -12.04 -17.40
CA ASP A 118 -10.56 -11.08 -18.46
C ASP A 118 -11.88 -10.34 -18.11
N CYS A 119 -12.33 -9.42 -18.97
CA CYS A 119 -13.52 -8.60 -18.71
C CYS A 119 -14.84 -9.20 -19.22
N GLY A 120 -14.90 -10.53 -19.39
CA GLY A 120 -16.08 -11.22 -19.90
C GLY A 120 -16.09 -12.74 -19.69
N GLY A 121 -15.07 -13.29 -19.04
CA GLY A 121 -14.94 -14.71 -18.70
C GLY A 121 -15.58 -15.01 -17.35
N THR A 122 -14.88 -15.74 -16.50
CA THR A 122 -15.46 -16.22 -15.24
C THR A 122 -15.58 -15.09 -14.21
N PRO A 123 -16.80 -14.69 -13.81
CA PRO A 123 -16.96 -13.75 -12.71
C PRO A 123 -16.35 -14.36 -11.46
N LEU A 124 -15.89 -13.51 -10.55
CA LEU A 124 -15.54 -13.95 -9.21
C LEU A 124 -16.81 -14.55 -8.57
N THR A 125 -16.75 -15.82 -8.16
CA THR A 125 -17.88 -16.48 -7.50
C THR A 125 -17.80 -16.34 -5.99
N ASP A 126 -16.57 -16.36 -5.47
CA ASP A 126 -16.26 -16.25 -4.05
C ASP A 126 -15.46 -14.97 -3.75
N MET A 127 -15.51 -14.54 -2.50
CA MET A 127 -14.74 -13.39 -2.04
C MET A 127 -13.24 -13.69 -2.16
N THR A 128 -12.52 -12.85 -2.90
CA THR A 128 -11.05 -12.91 -2.97
C THR A 128 -10.45 -12.05 -1.88
N THR A 129 -9.57 -12.63 -1.06
CA THR A 129 -8.87 -11.92 0.02
C THR A 129 -7.48 -11.54 -0.42
N LEU A 130 -7.15 -10.24 -0.31
CA LEU A 130 -5.80 -9.71 -0.45
C LEU A 130 -5.26 -9.37 0.93
N THR A 131 -4.03 -9.79 1.22
CA THR A 131 -3.34 -9.50 2.48
C THR A 131 -2.16 -8.58 2.22
N ILE A 132 -2.12 -7.46 2.93
CA ILE A 132 -0.99 -6.54 2.95
C ILE A 132 -0.02 -7.02 4.03
N LEU A 133 1.20 -7.35 3.64
CA LEU A 133 2.29 -7.80 4.48
C LEU A 133 3.27 -6.63 4.72
N PRO A 134 3.90 -6.54 5.91
CA PRO A 134 3.85 -7.50 7.01
C PRO A 134 2.70 -7.31 8.01
N SER A 135 1.97 -6.18 7.96
CA SER A 135 0.93 -5.83 8.94
C SER A 135 -0.24 -6.82 9.04
N GLY A 136 -0.46 -7.62 8.00
CA GLY A 136 -1.53 -8.61 7.94
C GLY A 136 -2.91 -8.01 7.69
N ILE A 137 -2.99 -6.76 7.23
CA ILE A 137 -4.26 -6.11 6.91
C ILE A 137 -4.89 -6.81 5.72
N GLN A 138 -6.16 -7.19 5.85
CA GLN A 138 -6.88 -7.94 4.81
C GLN A 138 -7.95 -7.11 4.13
N LEU A 139 -8.09 -7.31 2.82
CA LEU A 139 -9.16 -6.73 2.00
C LEU A 139 -9.94 -7.86 1.32
N GLY A 140 -11.26 -7.82 1.44
CA GLY A 140 -12.18 -8.72 0.74
C GLY A 140 -12.75 -8.04 -0.51
N ILE A 141 -12.59 -8.69 -1.65
CA ILE A 141 -13.14 -8.28 -2.94
C ILE A 141 -14.30 -9.21 -3.29
N TYR A 142 -15.45 -8.64 -3.62
CA TYR A 142 -16.66 -9.36 -3.99
C TYR A 142 -16.90 -9.30 -5.50
N SER A 143 -17.69 -10.26 -5.99
CA SER A 143 -18.12 -10.41 -7.38
C SER A 143 -18.80 -9.18 -7.97
N VAL A 144 -19.53 -8.43 -7.14
CA VAL A 144 -20.27 -7.21 -7.52
C VAL A 144 -19.40 -5.95 -7.50
N GLY A 145 -18.07 -6.09 -7.45
CA GLY A 145 -17.15 -4.95 -7.36
C GLY A 145 -17.17 -4.23 -6.02
N TYR A 146 -17.75 -4.83 -4.98
CA TYR A 146 -17.66 -4.30 -3.63
C TYR A 146 -16.32 -4.70 -2.99
N VAL A 147 -15.69 -3.77 -2.27
CA VAL A 147 -14.44 -4.00 -1.54
C VAL A 147 -14.60 -3.53 -0.11
N LYS A 148 -14.15 -4.33 0.85
CA LYS A 148 -14.12 -3.98 2.27
C LYS A 148 -12.82 -4.41 2.93
N ALA A 149 -12.41 -3.70 3.98
CA ALA A 149 -11.41 -4.21 4.90
C ALA A 149 -12.02 -5.31 5.80
N LEU A 150 -11.23 -6.32 6.13
CA LEU A 150 -11.59 -7.45 7.00
C LEU A 150 -10.99 -7.29 8.40
#